data_AF-A0AA35RKF4-F1
#
_entry.id   AF-A0AA35RKF4-F1
#
_cell.length_a   1.000
_cell.length_b   1.000
_cell.length_c   1.000
_cell.angle_alpha   90.00
_cell.angle_beta   90.00
_cell.angle_gamma   90.00
#
_symmetry.space_group_name_H-M   'P 1'
#
loop_
_entity.id
_entity.type
_entity.pdbx_description
1 polymer ?
#
loop_
_entity_poly.entity_id
_entity_poly.type
_entity_poly.pdbx_seq_one_letter_code
_entity_poly.pdbx_strand_id
1 'polypeptide(L)'
;VVERLCEDTELREDFRLLGGVPLLLSLLGRDSGRSEDKILALKSVVASAVTQLAVNDTNSAHFTQENGVYLLSKLVLPNREGDSSLVETLQRNSWRALRYLYSSERNRRRFQKVFPPKLFEQFIDIGHYVRDSGAYSPLLQSVNSMSVCSTF
;
A
#
# COMPACT_ATOMS: atom_id res chain seq x y z
N VAL A 1 -11.35 -13.89 -5.84
CA VAL A 1 -12.54 -13.02 -5.69
C VAL A 1 -12.19 -11.56 -5.96
N VAL A 2 -11.17 -10.99 -5.29
CA VAL A 2 -10.73 -9.60 -5.55
C VAL A 2 -10.24 -9.38 -7.00
N GLU A 3 -9.50 -10.34 -7.59
CA GLU A 3 -9.05 -10.24 -9.00
C GLU A 3 -10.21 -10.08 -9.99
N ARG A 4 -11.31 -10.83 -9.83
CA ARG A 4 -12.46 -10.74 -10.73
C ARG A 4 -13.25 -9.44 -10.60
N LEU A 5 -13.32 -8.88 -9.38
CA LEU A 5 -13.90 -7.54 -9.15
C LEU A 5 -13.07 -6.44 -9.82
N CYS A 6 -11.79 -6.69 -10.04
CA CYS A 6 -10.88 -5.74 -10.66
C CYS A 6 -10.70 -5.95 -12.15
N GLU A 7 -11.26 -6.98 -12.80
CA GLU A 7 -11.15 -7.14 -14.26
C GLU A 7 -12.22 -6.32 -15.01
N ASP A 8 -13.37 -6.10 -14.36
CA ASP A 8 -14.49 -5.36 -14.91
C ASP A 8 -14.40 -3.87 -14.55
N THR A 9 -14.46 -3.00 -15.57
CA THR A 9 -14.36 -1.55 -15.38
C THR A 9 -15.61 -0.99 -14.70
N GLU A 10 -16.79 -1.58 -14.91
CA GLU A 10 -18.03 -1.14 -14.28
C GLU A 10 -18.02 -1.48 -12.79
N LEU A 11 -17.59 -2.70 -12.42
CA LEU A 11 -17.46 -3.10 -11.02
C LEU A 11 -16.44 -2.27 -10.25
N ARG A 12 -15.39 -1.76 -10.91
CA ARG A 12 -14.42 -0.84 -10.29
C ARG A 12 -15.01 0.52 -9.95
N GLU A 13 -15.92 1.03 -10.76
CA GLU A 13 -16.62 2.31 -10.51
C GLU A 13 -17.66 2.13 -9.39
N ASP A 14 -18.43 1.04 -9.45
CA ASP A 14 -19.44 0.70 -8.44
C ASP A 14 -18.83 0.43 -7.07
N PHE A 15 -17.63 -0.16 -7.03
CA PHE A 15 -16.91 -0.46 -5.79
C PHE A 15 -16.81 0.74 -4.86
N ARG A 16 -16.51 1.92 -5.43
CA ARG A 16 -16.43 3.16 -4.68
C ARG A 16 -17.81 3.64 -4.22
N LEU A 17 -18.80 3.58 -5.11
CA LEU A 17 -20.17 4.04 -4.82
C LEU A 17 -20.81 3.25 -3.67
N LEU A 18 -20.42 1.98 -3.52
CA LEU A 18 -20.87 1.09 -2.45
C LEU A 18 -20.06 1.23 -1.14
N GLY A 19 -19.18 2.22 -1.03
CA GLY A 19 -18.37 2.44 0.18
C GLY A 19 -17.19 1.48 0.34
N GLY A 20 -16.74 0.85 -0.75
CA GLY A 20 -15.65 -0.11 -0.73
C GLY A 20 -14.29 0.48 -0.33
N VAL A 21 -14.03 1.76 -0.68
CA VAL A 21 -12.77 2.46 -0.32
C VAL A 21 -12.63 2.60 1.21
N PRO A 22 -13.59 3.22 1.94
CA PRO A 22 -13.54 3.27 3.39
C PRO A 22 -13.41 1.90 4.04
N LEU A 23 -14.10 0.89 3.50
CA LEU A 23 -14.04 -0.48 4.02
C LEU A 23 -12.63 -1.07 3.93
N LEU A 24 -11.96 -1.00 2.77
CA LEU A 24 -10.60 -1.51 2.63
C LEU A 24 -9.62 -0.74 3.53
N LEU A 25 -9.75 0.58 3.63
CA LEU A 25 -8.90 1.38 4.50
C LEU A 25 -9.10 1.04 5.98
N SER A 26 -10.34 0.75 6.40
CA SER A 26 -10.62 0.27 7.75
C SER A 26 -9.91 -1.05 8.06
N LEU A 27 -9.80 -1.96 7.08
CA LEU A 27 -9.08 -3.23 7.23
C LEU A 27 -7.56 -3.03 7.33
N LEU A 28 -6.99 -2.06 6.58
CA LEU A 28 -5.59 -1.67 6.70
C LEU A 28 -5.29 -1.07 8.08
N GLY A 29 -6.22 -0.27 8.62
CA GLY A 29 -6.09 0.42 9.89
C GLY A 29 -6.34 -0.42 11.15
N ARG A 30 -6.81 -1.67 11.03
CA ARG A 30 -7.06 -2.53 12.20
C ARG A 30 -5.77 -2.79 12.99
N ASP A 31 -5.81 -2.53 14.28
CA ASP A 31 -4.72 -2.87 15.20
C ASP A 31 -4.66 -4.38 15.45
N SER A 32 -3.43 -4.85 15.64
CA SER A 32 -3.09 -6.27 15.78
C SER A 32 -3.45 -6.79 17.17
N GLY A 33 -4.67 -7.29 17.37
CA GLY A 33 -5.04 -8.04 18.58
C GLY A 33 -4.94 -9.56 18.36
N ARG A 34 -4.27 -10.28 19.27
CA ARG A 34 -4.23 -11.76 19.51
C ARG A 34 -3.95 -12.73 18.33
N SER A 35 -3.92 -12.31 17.07
CA SER A 35 -3.48 -13.13 15.92
C SER A 35 -2.85 -12.26 14.84
N GLU A 36 -1.59 -11.89 15.07
CA GLU A 36 -0.80 -10.99 14.20
C GLU A 36 -0.71 -11.51 12.76
N ASP A 37 -0.39 -12.79 12.54
CA ASP A 37 -0.19 -13.34 11.19
C ASP A 37 -1.42 -13.29 10.28
N LYS A 38 -2.61 -13.59 10.81
CA LYS A 38 -3.87 -13.50 10.03
C LYS A 38 -4.17 -12.06 9.64
N ILE A 39 -3.89 -11.12 10.53
CA ILE A 39 -4.07 -9.69 10.28
C ILE A 39 -3.04 -9.20 9.24
N LEU A 40 -1.77 -9.63 9.34
CA LEU A 40 -0.73 -9.34 8.35
C LEU A 40 -1.12 -9.87 6.96
N ALA A 41 -1.56 -11.12 6.87
CA ALA A 41 -2.03 -11.73 5.63
C ALA A 41 -3.25 -10.98 5.04
N LEU A 42 -4.23 -10.62 5.88
CA LEU A 42 -5.38 -9.84 5.45
C LEU A 42 -4.95 -8.47 4.90
N LYS A 43 -4.13 -7.72 5.62
CA LYS A 43 -3.61 -6.42 5.18
C LYS A 43 -2.85 -6.54 3.86
N SER A 44 -2.11 -7.63 3.68
CA SER A 44 -1.36 -7.91 2.44
C SER A 44 -2.30 -8.10 1.24
N VAL A 45 -3.39 -8.87 1.41
CA VAL A 45 -4.42 -9.05 0.38
C VAL A 45 -5.12 -7.72 0.08
N VAL A 46 -5.43 -6.93 1.11
CA VAL A 46 -6.05 -5.60 0.93
C VAL A 46 -5.12 -4.64 0.19
N ALA A 47 -3.83 -4.58 0.52
CA ALA A 47 -2.87 -3.76 -0.22
C ALA A 47 -2.75 -4.18 -1.70
N SER A 48 -2.82 -5.48 -1.98
CA SER A 48 -2.91 -5.99 -3.35
C SER A 48 -4.20 -5.54 -4.05
N ALA A 49 -5.34 -5.58 -3.37
CA ALA A 49 -6.62 -5.08 -3.88
C ALA A 49 -6.55 -3.58 -4.24
N VAL A 50 -5.98 -2.76 -3.35
CA VAL A 50 -5.78 -1.33 -3.59
C VAL A 50 -4.93 -1.11 -4.84
N THR A 51 -3.87 -1.89 -5.04
CA THR A 51 -3.04 -1.81 -6.26
C THR A 51 -3.88 -2.02 -7.53
N GLN A 52 -4.75 -3.03 -7.54
CA GLN A 52 -5.58 -3.34 -8.71
C GLN A 52 -6.63 -2.25 -8.99
N LEU A 53 -7.24 -1.70 -7.94
CA LEU A 53 -8.24 -0.63 -8.03
C LEU A 53 -7.62 0.72 -8.41
N ALA A 54 -6.39 1.00 -7.96
CA ALA A 54 -5.68 2.26 -8.18
C ALA A 54 -5.18 2.47 -9.62
N VAL A 55 -5.38 1.49 -10.53
CA VAL A 55 -5.20 1.69 -11.98
C VAL A 55 -6.22 2.71 -12.52
N ASN A 56 -7.38 2.84 -11.88
CA ASN A 56 -8.37 3.86 -12.20
C ASN A 56 -8.06 5.15 -11.40
N ASP A 57 -7.95 6.28 -12.10
CA ASP A 57 -7.61 7.58 -11.50
C ASP A 57 -8.63 8.04 -10.45
N THR A 58 -9.92 7.74 -10.64
CA THR A 58 -10.98 8.09 -9.70
C THR A 58 -10.80 7.33 -8.38
N ASN A 59 -10.66 6.01 -8.44
CA ASN A 59 -10.39 5.19 -7.25
C ASN A 59 -9.07 5.59 -6.58
N SER A 60 -8.03 5.82 -7.37
CA SER A 60 -6.73 6.30 -6.90
C SER A 60 -6.84 7.62 -6.12
N ALA A 61 -7.64 8.57 -6.61
CA ALA A 61 -7.92 9.82 -5.92
C ALA A 61 -8.69 9.62 -4.62
N HIS A 62 -9.69 8.74 -4.60
CA HIS A 62 -10.48 8.43 -3.39
C HIS A 62 -9.62 7.79 -2.30
N PHE A 63 -8.82 6.78 -2.62
CA PHE A 63 -7.87 6.20 -1.66
C PHE A 63 -6.91 7.25 -1.10
N THR A 64 -6.46 8.18 -1.94
CA THR A 64 -5.53 9.23 -1.52
C THR A 64 -6.20 10.28 -0.64
N GLN A 65 -7.47 10.61 -0.88
CA GLN A 65 -8.26 11.54 -0.08
C GLN A 65 -8.62 10.96 1.29
N GLU A 66 -8.89 9.65 1.37
CA GLU A 66 -9.32 8.96 2.59
C GLU A 66 -8.16 8.44 3.47
N ASN A 67 -6.98 9.08 3.41
CA ASN A 67 -5.78 8.69 4.18
C ASN A 67 -5.15 7.35 3.81
N GLY A 68 -5.46 6.78 2.64
CA GLY A 68 -4.86 5.52 2.18
C GLY A 68 -3.34 5.59 2.05
N VAL A 69 -2.80 6.74 1.62
CA VAL A 69 -1.34 6.96 1.56
C VAL A 69 -0.70 6.81 2.94
N TYR A 70 -1.28 7.44 3.97
CA TYR A 70 -0.77 7.35 5.33
C TYR A 70 -0.83 5.91 5.88
N LEU A 71 -1.98 5.24 5.72
CA LEU A 71 -2.17 3.89 6.22
C LEU A 71 -1.20 2.91 5.55
N LEU A 72 -1.09 2.93 4.23
CA LEU A 72 -0.15 2.07 3.50
C LEU A 72 1.31 2.38 3.86
N SER A 73 1.63 3.66 4.11
CA SER A 73 2.99 4.05 4.49
C SER A 73 3.36 3.56 5.89
N LYS A 74 2.41 3.43 6.81
CA LYS A 74 2.65 2.78 8.10
C LYS A 74 3.01 1.30 7.94
N LEU A 75 2.44 0.62 6.94
CA LEU A 75 2.64 -0.81 6.69
C LEU A 75 3.96 -1.13 5.97
N VAL A 76 4.62 -0.14 5.36
CA VAL A 76 5.96 -0.36 4.78
C VAL A 76 7.07 -0.29 5.82
N LEU A 77 6.81 0.32 6.98
CA LEU A 77 7.82 0.47 8.04
C LEU A 77 8.26 -0.89 8.60
N PRO A 78 9.46 -0.98 9.20
CA PRO A 78 9.93 -2.22 9.80
C PRO A 78 8.98 -2.66 10.91
N ASN A 79 8.49 -3.89 10.81
CA ASN A 79 7.72 -4.53 11.88
C ASN A 79 8.57 -5.66 12.48
N ARG A 80 8.70 -5.66 13.81
CA ARG A 80 9.44 -6.68 14.57
C ARG A 80 8.56 -7.84 15.04
N GLU A 81 7.26 -7.72 14.82
CA GLU A 81 6.23 -8.65 15.29
C GLU A 81 5.61 -9.41 14.12
N GLY A 82 5.35 -10.71 14.31
CA GLY A 82 4.81 -11.63 13.31
C GLY A 82 5.84 -12.35 12.44
N ASP A 83 5.37 -13.25 11.59
CA ASP A 83 6.21 -14.01 10.66
C ASP A 83 6.93 -13.11 9.64
N SER A 84 8.26 -13.27 9.53
CA SER A 84 9.10 -12.44 8.67
C SER A 84 8.66 -12.46 7.19
N SER A 85 8.19 -13.60 6.69
CA SER A 85 7.76 -13.73 5.30
C SER A 85 6.42 -13.00 5.06
N LEU A 86 5.52 -13.02 6.04
CA LEU A 86 4.26 -12.27 5.99
C LEU A 86 4.50 -10.76 6.07
N VAL A 87 5.41 -10.32 6.94
CA VAL A 87 5.81 -8.91 7.05
C VAL A 87 6.40 -8.42 5.72
N GLU A 88 7.35 -9.14 5.13
CA GLU A 88 7.92 -8.76 3.83
C GLU A 88 6.87 -8.74 2.72
N THR A 89 5.97 -9.72 2.68
CA THR A 89 4.89 -9.78 1.69
C THR A 89 3.96 -8.57 1.82
N LEU A 90 3.60 -8.21 3.05
CA LEU A 90 2.80 -7.02 3.35
C LEU A 90 3.51 -5.73 2.92
N GLN A 91 4.78 -5.57 3.28
CA GLN A 91 5.57 -4.38 2.90
C GLN A 91 5.67 -4.26 1.38
N ARG A 92 5.93 -5.36 0.67
CA ARG A 92 6.00 -5.42 -0.80
C ARG A 92 4.70 -4.99 -1.44
N ASN A 93 3.57 -5.56 -0.99
CA ASN A 93 2.26 -5.20 -1.52
C ASN A 93 1.89 -3.74 -1.18
N SER A 94 2.28 -3.24 -0.01
CA SER A 94 2.05 -1.85 0.39
C SER A 94 2.87 -0.86 -0.46
N TRP A 95 4.15 -1.15 -0.71
CA TRP A 95 5.00 -0.36 -1.60
C TRP A 95 4.44 -0.31 -3.02
N ARG A 96 3.95 -1.45 -3.52
CA ARG A 96 3.32 -1.53 -4.82
C ARG A 96 2.03 -0.70 -4.89
N ALA A 97 1.17 -0.79 -3.89
CA ALA A 97 -0.04 0.03 -3.80
C ALA A 97 0.31 1.54 -3.78
N LEU A 98 1.29 1.94 -2.99
CA LEU A 98 1.80 3.31 -2.94
C LEU A 98 2.30 3.80 -4.30
N ARG A 99 3.01 2.95 -5.07
CA ARG A 99 3.44 3.30 -6.44
C ARG A 99 2.27 3.53 -7.38
N TYR A 100 1.25 2.68 -7.32
CA TYR A 100 0.07 2.85 -8.17
C TYR A 100 -0.67 4.14 -7.81
N LEU A 101 -0.86 4.41 -6.51
CA LEU A 101 -1.46 5.67 -6.05
C LEU A 101 -0.64 6.89 -6.48
N TYR A 102 0.69 6.87 -6.37
CA TYR A 102 1.55 7.98 -6.79
C TYR A 102 1.57 8.18 -8.32
N SER A 103 1.24 7.15 -9.10
CA SER A 103 1.26 7.24 -10.56
C SER A 103 0.25 8.25 -11.10
N SER A 104 -0.82 8.54 -10.35
CA SER A 104 -1.73 9.64 -10.65
C SER A 104 -1.12 10.98 -10.21
N GLU A 105 -1.00 11.93 -11.14
CA GLU A 105 -0.36 13.23 -10.88
C GLU A 105 -1.04 14.02 -9.75
N ARG A 106 -2.37 13.89 -9.66
CA ARG A 106 -3.20 14.52 -8.63
C ARG A 106 -2.79 14.11 -7.21
N ASN A 107 -2.21 12.92 -7.06
CA ASN A 107 -1.84 12.36 -5.77
C ASN A 107 -0.43 12.76 -5.34
N ARG A 108 0.47 13.17 -6.26
CA ARG A 108 1.90 13.39 -5.99
C ARG A 108 2.17 14.33 -4.82
N ARG A 109 1.35 15.39 -4.65
CA ARG A 109 1.49 16.34 -3.53
C ARG A 109 1.35 15.69 -2.16
N ARG A 110 0.56 14.60 -2.04
CA ARG A 110 0.34 13.88 -0.78
C ARG A 110 1.53 13.02 -0.36
N PHE A 111 2.45 12.73 -1.28
CA PHE A 111 3.62 11.88 -1.03
C PHE A 111 4.88 12.65 -0.64
N GLN A 112 4.90 13.98 -0.83
CA GLN A 112 6.09 14.82 -0.65
C GLN A 112 6.71 14.81 0.76
N LYS A 113 5.95 14.37 1.78
CA LYS A 113 6.40 14.37 3.19
C LYS A 113 6.38 12.99 3.84
N VAL A 114 6.14 11.94 3.06
CA VAL A 114 5.89 10.60 3.58
C VAL A 114 7.20 9.84 3.81
N PHE A 115 8.21 10.06 2.97
CA PHE A 115 9.45 9.29 2.98
C PHE A 115 10.69 10.21 3.05
N PRO A 116 11.79 9.75 3.68
CA PRO A 116 13.09 10.41 3.58
C PRO A 116 13.52 10.56 2.10
N PRO A 117 14.27 11.61 1.72
CA PRO A 117 14.62 11.87 0.31
C PRO A 117 15.25 10.69 -0.42
N LYS A 118 16.19 9.98 0.23
CA LYS A 118 16.86 8.80 -0.35
C LYS A 118 15.90 7.64 -0.64
N LEU A 119 14.96 7.40 0.26
CA LEU A 119 13.95 6.36 0.07
C LEU A 119 12.93 6.77 -0.99
N PHE A 120 12.62 8.07 -1.04
CA PHE A 120 11.73 8.63 -2.06
C PHE A 120 12.32 8.51 -3.47
N GLU A 121 13.62 8.76 -3.64
CA GLU A 121 14.33 8.57 -4.91
C GLU A 121 14.21 7.11 -5.41
N GLN A 122 14.57 6.14 -4.58
CA GLN A 122 14.39 4.71 -4.90
C GLN A 122 12.94 4.34 -5.23
N PHE A 123 11.98 5.01 -4.58
CA PHE A 123 10.57 4.81 -4.85
C PHE A 123 10.19 5.36 -6.23
N ILE A 124 10.69 6.52 -6.63
CA ILE A 124 10.43 7.06 -7.97
C ILE A 124 11.09 6.21 -9.07
N ASP A 125 12.30 5.71 -8.84
CA ASP A 125 13.08 4.94 -9.82
C ASP A 125 12.39 3.65 -10.29
N ILE A 126 11.45 3.11 -9.52
CA ILE A 126 10.66 1.94 -9.93
C ILE A 126 9.86 2.21 -11.21
N GLY A 127 9.41 3.45 -11.45
CA GLY A 127 8.56 3.77 -12.59
C GLY A 127 7.09 3.42 -12.37
N HIS A 128 6.23 3.71 -13.35
CA HIS A 128 4.77 3.70 -13.23
C HIS A 128 4.16 2.30 -13.46
N TYR A 129 3.16 1.94 -12.66
CA TYR A 129 2.35 0.73 -12.83
C TYR A 129 3.12 -0.60 -12.99
N VAL A 130 4.28 -0.72 -12.32
CA VAL A 130 5.10 -1.93 -12.36
C VAL A 130 4.38 -3.10 -11.67
N ARG A 131 4.16 -4.17 -12.45
CA ARG A 131 3.48 -5.38 -11.95
C ARG A 131 4.40 -6.33 -11.22
N ASP A 132 5.68 -6.35 -11.59
CA ASP A 132 6.65 -7.23 -10.98
C ASP A 132 6.87 -6.86 -9.51
N SER A 133 6.60 -7.83 -8.64
CA SER A 133 6.80 -7.68 -7.20
C SER A 133 8.29 -7.63 -6.81
N GLY A 134 9.17 -8.21 -7.64
CA GLY A 134 10.62 -8.22 -7.43
C GLY A 134 11.25 -6.82 -7.49
N ALA A 135 10.68 -5.93 -8.32
CA ALA A 135 11.12 -4.54 -8.46
C ALA A 135 11.13 -3.72 -7.16
N TYR A 136 10.36 -4.14 -6.15
CA TYR A 136 10.24 -3.45 -4.87
C TYR A 136 11.27 -3.90 -3.82
N SER A 137 12.03 -4.96 -4.10
CA SER A 137 13.02 -5.53 -3.16
C SER A 137 14.04 -4.51 -2.63
N PRO A 138 14.58 -3.57 -3.44
CA PRO A 138 15.51 -2.56 -2.94
C PRO A 138 14.91 -1.63 -1.87
N LEU A 139 13.61 -1.32 -1.97
CA LEU A 139 12.89 -0.52 -0.97
C LEU A 139 12.73 -1.29 0.33
N LEU A 140 12.38 -2.58 0.26
CA LEU A 140 12.25 -3.43 1.44
C LEU A 140 13.57 -3.51 2.20
N GLN A 141 14.66 -3.80 1.48
CA GLN A 141 16.00 -3.87 2.08
C GLN A 141 16.38 -2.54 2.71
N SER A 142 16.16 -1.43 2.00
CA SER A 142 16.50 -0.10 2.52
C SER A 142 15.72 0.22 3.78
N VAL A 143 14.41 -0.06 3.81
CA VAL A 143 13.55 0.23 4.96
C VAL A 143 13.86 -0.65 6.14
N ASN A 144 13.98 -1.96 5.95
CA ASN A 144 14.28 -2.89 7.03
C ASN A 144 15.70 -2.72 7.59
N SER A 145 16.60 -2.06 6.82
CA SER A 145 17.92 -1.65 7.29
C SER A 145 17.94 -0.30 8.00
N MET A 146 16.88 0.52 7.88
CA MET A 146 16.76 1.74 8.68
C MET A 146 16.52 1.31 10.13
N SER A 147 17.47 1.59 11.01
CA SER A 147 17.24 1.37 12.44
C SER A 147 16.00 2.17 12.84
N VAL A 148 15.02 1.49 13.44
CA VAL A 148 13.92 2.18 14.12
C VAL A 148 14.58 2.90 15.29
N CYS A 149 14.98 4.15 15.08
CA CYS A 149 15.34 5.04 16.18
C CYS A 149 14.02 5.27 16.92
N SER A 150 13.81 4.52 17.98
CA SER A 150 12.69 4.67 18.90
C SER A 150 12.79 6.03 19.58
N THR A 151 12.27 7.06 18.94
CA THR A 151 11.98 8.35 19.57
C THR A 151 10.90 9.10 18.78
N PHE A 152 9.64 8.87 19.16
CA PHE A 152 8.62 9.91 19.30
C PHE A 152 7.80 9.57 20.55
#